data_AF-A0A4P5Y3Y1-F1
#
_entry.id   AF-A0A4P5Y3Y1-F1
#
_cell.length_a   1.000
_cell.length_b   1.000
_cell.length_c   1.000
_cell.angle_alpha   90.00
_cell.angle_beta   90.00
_cell.angle_gamma   90.00
#
_symmetry.space_group_name_H-M   'P 1'
#
loop_
_entity.id
_entity.type
_entity.pdbx_description
1 polymer ?
#
loop_
_entity_poly.entity_id
_entity_poly.type
_entity_poly.pdbx_seq_one_letter_code
_entity_poly.pdbx_strand_id
1 'polypeptide(L)'
;MLNGLYIEAYSQNYFYQLFSHNSFTFGLIDNLNNGQPPTLIGALYFHDDTNANTGFIGSGYSQAGVAGIVIYGLAIGGYGYIADGLAAKHGLPVVMACLLMPMNTMTTTSDFPGTLLTHGALLSMIIIFISRADRKTPFWISVKK
;
A
#
# COMPACT_ATOMS: atom_id res chain seq x y z
N MET A 1 -10.00 -1.58 -10.97
CA MET A 1 -9.76 -1.73 -9.52
C MET A 1 -11.04 -2.25 -8.89
N LEU A 2 -10.97 -3.23 -7.99
CA LEU A 2 -12.13 -3.93 -7.42
C LEU A 2 -12.70 -3.23 -6.15
N ASN A 3 -12.30 -1.98 -5.89
CA ASN A 3 -12.67 -1.23 -4.68
C ASN A 3 -14.20 -1.17 -4.43
N GLY A 4 -15.01 -1.07 -5.49
CA GLY A 4 -16.46 -1.03 -5.38
C GLY A 4 -17.06 -2.31 -4.78
N LEU A 5 -16.59 -3.48 -5.23
CA LEU A 5 -17.04 -4.78 -4.72
C LEU A 5 -16.70 -4.97 -3.24
N TYR A 6 -15.54 -4.45 -2.83
CA TYR A 6 -15.14 -4.46 -1.42
C TYR A 6 -16.06 -3.60 -0.56
N ILE A 7 -16.39 -2.39 -1.02
CA ILE A 7 -17.28 -1.51 -0.28
C ILE A 7 -18.68 -2.14 -0.16
N GLU A 8 -19.20 -2.70 -1.24
CA GLU A 8 -20.52 -3.34 -1.23
C GLU A 8 -20.57 -4.57 -0.31
N ALA A 9 -19.61 -5.48 -0.43
CA ALA A 9 -19.56 -6.69 0.39
C ALA A 9 -19.43 -6.41 1.89
N TYR A 10 -18.51 -5.52 2.28
CA TYR A 10 -18.29 -5.18 3.70
C TYR A 10 -19.32 -4.17 4.24
N SER A 11 -20.09 -3.50 3.39
CA SER A 11 -21.20 -2.66 3.84
C SER A 11 -22.46 -3.46 4.15
N GLN A 12 -22.67 -4.61 3.51
CA GLN A 12 -23.93 -5.37 3.62
C GLN A 12 -23.80 -6.72 4.31
N ASN A 13 -22.70 -7.45 4.08
CA ASN A 13 -22.64 -8.89 4.35
C ASN A 13 -21.54 -9.34 5.32
N TYR A 14 -20.51 -8.51 5.54
CA TYR A 14 -19.35 -8.91 6.33
C TYR A 14 -18.97 -7.90 7.39
N PHE A 15 -18.51 -8.41 8.54
CA PHE A 15 -17.90 -7.58 9.57
C PHE A 15 -16.51 -7.11 9.13
N TYR A 16 -16.08 -5.96 9.60
CA TYR A 16 -14.72 -5.48 9.34
C TYR A 16 -13.68 -6.43 9.97
N GLN A 17 -12.58 -6.70 9.25
CA GLN A 17 -11.59 -7.69 9.67
C GLN A 17 -10.59 -7.20 10.73
N LEU A 18 -10.57 -5.89 11.04
CA LEU A 18 -9.77 -5.30 12.13
C LEU A 18 -8.29 -5.75 12.13
N PHE A 19 -7.65 -5.85 10.97
CA PHE A 19 -6.25 -6.22 10.82
C PHE A 19 -5.91 -7.65 11.29
N SER A 20 -6.89 -8.53 11.47
CA SER A 20 -6.69 -9.94 11.88
C SER A 20 -5.75 -10.72 10.95
N HIS A 21 -5.74 -10.40 9.66
CA HIS A 21 -4.90 -11.10 8.68
C HIS A 21 -3.55 -10.42 8.39
N ASN A 22 -3.24 -9.31 9.05
CA ASN A 22 -1.99 -8.61 8.84
C ASN A 22 -0.90 -9.17 9.76
N SER A 23 0.32 -9.30 9.23
CA SER A 23 1.50 -9.76 9.99
C SER A 23 1.81 -8.89 11.22
N PHE A 24 1.25 -7.66 11.26
CA PHE A 24 1.39 -6.73 12.39
C PHE A 24 0.67 -7.21 13.66
N THR A 25 -0.44 -7.94 13.50
CA THR A 25 -1.28 -8.40 14.60
C THR A 25 -0.79 -9.71 15.20
N PHE A 26 0.22 -10.35 14.58
CA PHE A 26 0.76 -11.65 14.99
C PHE A 26 -0.30 -12.75 15.21
N GLY A 27 -1.47 -12.63 14.58
CA GLY A 27 -2.59 -13.55 14.77
C GLY A 27 -3.29 -13.44 16.13
N LEU A 28 -3.08 -12.35 16.88
CA LEU A 28 -3.70 -12.12 18.19
C LEU A 28 -5.18 -11.68 18.13
N ILE A 29 -5.67 -11.33 16.94
CA ILE A 29 -7.06 -10.96 16.72
C ILE A 29 -7.70 -12.06 15.87
N ASP A 30 -8.79 -12.63 16.39
CA ASP A 30 -9.55 -13.65 15.69
C ASP A 30 -10.17 -13.08 14.41
N ASN A 31 -10.07 -13.86 13.33
CA ASN A 31 -10.66 -13.50 12.05
C ASN A 31 -12.15 -13.84 12.06
N LEU A 32 -13.00 -12.82 12.07
CA LEU A 32 -14.46 -13.00 12.06
C LEU A 32 -14.99 -13.60 10.75
N ASN A 33 -14.25 -13.50 9.64
CA ASN A 33 -14.74 -13.87 8.31
C ASN A 33 -14.05 -15.11 7.71
N ASN A 34 -13.29 -15.87 8.51
CA ASN A 34 -12.66 -17.15 8.10
C ASN A 34 -11.94 -17.13 6.73
N GLY A 35 -11.23 -16.05 6.40
CA GLY A 35 -10.50 -15.94 5.13
C GLY A 35 -9.79 -14.61 4.93
N GLN A 36 -8.93 -14.54 3.91
CA GLN A 36 -8.33 -13.28 3.47
C GLN A 36 -9.35 -12.47 2.68
N PRO A 37 -9.35 -11.12 2.76
CA PRO A 37 -10.26 -10.30 1.98
C PRO A 37 -10.25 -10.60 0.47
N PRO A 38 -9.09 -10.77 -0.20
CA PRO A 38 -9.05 -11.07 -1.64
C PRO A 38 -9.65 -12.41 -2.02
N THR A 39 -9.43 -13.47 -1.24
CA THR A 39 -10.04 -14.79 -1.49
C THR A 39 -11.54 -14.77 -1.22
N LEU A 40 -11.98 -14.07 -0.17
CA LEU A 40 -13.38 -13.97 0.20
C LEU A 40 -14.20 -13.26 -0.88
N ILE A 41 -13.72 -12.12 -1.37
CA ILE A 41 -14.38 -11.35 -2.43
C ILE A 41 -14.32 -12.10 -3.77
N GLY A 42 -13.22 -12.81 -4.05
CA GLY A 42 -13.11 -13.67 -5.22
C GLY A 42 -14.15 -14.80 -5.23
N ALA A 43 -14.27 -15.52 -4.10
CA ALA A 43 -15.26 -16.58 -3.95
C ALA A 43 -16.70 -16.06 -4.06
N LEU A 44 -16.99 -14.86 -3.54
CA LEU A 44 -18.34 -14.28 -3.54
C LEU A 44 -18.80 -13.83 -4.92
N TYR A 45 -17.94 -13.16 -5.69
CA TYR A 45 -18.33 -12.53 -6.96
C TYR A 45 -17.89 -13.28 -8.21
N PHE A 46 -16.84 -14.10 -8.12
CA PHE A 46 -16.26 -14.79 -9.28
C PHE A 46 -16.45 -16.30 -9.23
N HIS A 47 -17.05 -16.85 -8.16
CA HIS A 47 -17.35 -18.28 -7.99
C HIS A 47 -16.15 -19.23 -8.17
N ASP A 48 -14.94 -18.69 -8.02
CA ASP A 48 -13.66 -19.41 -8.09
C ASP A 48 -12.79 -18.99 -6.89
N ASP A 49 -11.85 -19.84 -6.49
CA ASP A 49 -10.77 -19.56 -5.52
C ASP A 49 -9.73 -18.55 -6.07
N THR A 50 -10.23 -17.45 -6.66
CA THR A 50 -9.42 -16.38 -7.24
C THR A 50 -9.19 -15.27 -6.22
N ASN A 51 -8.04 -14.62 -6.30
CA ASN A 51 -7.74 -13.48 -5.45
C ASN A 51 -8.21 -12.19 -6.12
N ALA A 52 -9.30 -11.61 -5.60
CA ALA A 52 -9.82 -10.32 -6.02
C ALA A 52 -8.96 -9.18 -5.44
N ASN A 53 -7.74 -9.00 -5.94
CA ASN A 53 -6.81 -7.99 -5.43
C ASN A 53 -7.36 -6.57 -5.57
N THR A 54 -7.17 -5.76 -4.53
CA THR A 54 -7.65 -4.38 -4.50
C THR A 54 -6.61 -3.42 -3.96
N GLY A 55 -6.78 -2.14 -4.27
CA GLY A 55 -5.94 -1.07 -3.76
C GLY A 55 -6.22 -0.69 -2.31
N PHE A 56 -5.45 0.25 -1.79
CA PHE A 56 -5.56 0.77 -0.42
C PHE A 56 -6.97 1.23 0.00
N ILE A 57 -7.83 1.62 -0.94
CA ILE A 57 -9.20 2.06 -0.65
C ILE A 57 -10.07 0.86 -0.28
N GLY A 58 -10.11 -0.16 -1.15
CA GLY A 58 -10.89 -1.38 -0.89
C GLY A 58 -10.37 -2.14 0.32
N SER A 59 -9.05 -2.22 0.49
CA SER A 59 -8.44 -2.87 1.66
C SER A 59 -8.55 -2.03 2.93
N GLY A 60 -8.41 -0.71 2.87
CA GLY A 60 -8.69 0.16 4.01
C GLY A 60 -10.15 -0.01 4.49
N TYR A 61 -11.08 -0.11 3.55
CA TYR A 61 -12.50 -0.31 3.87
C TYR A 61 -12.80 -1.68 4.49
N SER A 62 -12.18 -2.77 4.01
CA SER A 62 -12.40 -4.10 4.62
C SER A 62 -11.86 -4.20 6.05
N GLN A 63 -10.85 -3.39 6.40
CA GLN A 63 -10.21 -3.43 7.71
C GLN A 63 -11.02 -2.68 8.79
N ALA A 64 -11.52 -1.48 8.49
CA ALA A 64 -12.24 -0.66 9.47
C ALA A 64 -13.24 0.32 8.82
N GLY A 65 -13.76 0.00 7.63
CA GLY A 65 -14.67 0.87 6.88
C GLY A 65 -14.02 2.20 6.51
N VAL A 66 -14.78 3.29 6.62
CA VAL A 66 -14.30 4.64 6.27
C VAL A 66 -13.08 5.05 7.11
N ALA A 67 -13.03 4.65 8.39
CA ALA A 67 -11.88 4.95 9.25
C ALA A 67 -10.60 4.30 8.74
N GLY A 68 -10.69 3.06 8.23
CA GLY A 68 -9.55 2.37 7.64
C GLY A 68 -9.04 3.04 6.35
N ILE A 69 -9.93 3.57 5.51
CA ILE A 69 -9.54 4.38 4.33
C ILE A 69 -8.75 5.61 4.76
N VAL A 70 -9.22 6.34 5.77
CA VAL A 70 -8.55 7.56 6.27
C VAL A 70 -7.17 7.23 6.84
N ILE A 71 -7.07 6.18 7.66
CA ILE A 71 -5.80 5.73 8.23
C ILE A 71 -4.82 5.35 7.11
N TYR A 72 -5.26 4.60 6.11
CA TYR A 72 -4.40 4.18 5.01
C TYR A 72 -3.98 5.37 4.14
N GLY A 73 -4.88 6.31 3.88
CA GLY A 73 -4.58 7.55 3.17
C GLY A 73 -3.53 8.40 3.89
N LEU A 74 -3.65 8.57 5.21
CA LEU A 74 -2.65 9.27 6.01
C LEU A 74 -1.30 8.54 5.98
N ALA A 75 -1.31 7.22 6.03
CA ALA A 75 -0.08 6.43 6.01
C ALA A 75 0.63 6.51 4.65
N ILE A 76 -0.11 6.49 3.54
CA ILE A 76 0.40 6.76 2.19
C ILE A 76 0.96 8.16 2.08
N GLY A 77 0.24 9.15 2.60
CA GLY A 77 0.69 10.54 2.63
C GLY A 77 2.01 10.69 3.38
N GLY A 78 2.13 10.05 4.55
CA GLY A 78 3.38 9.99 5.32
C GLY A 78 4.51 9.29 4.57
N TYR A 79 4.22 8.17 3.89
CA TYR A 79 5.19 7.48 3.04
C TYR A 79 5.67 8.38 1.88
N GLY A 80 4.75 9.08 1.21
CA GLY A 80 5.08 10.05 0.16
C GLY A 80 5.91 11.23 0.69
N TYR A 81 5.61 11.73 1.88
CA TYR A 81 6.38 12.80 2.52
C TYR A 81 7.83 12.39 2.78
N ILE A 82 8.06 11.16 3.28
CA ILE A 82 9.41 10.63 3.48
C ILE A 82 10.12 10.47 2.13
N ALA A 83 9.42 9.97 1.11
CA ALA A 83 9.96 9.81 -0.24
C ALA A 83 10.40 11.15 -0.84
N ASP A 84 9.64 12.23 -0.64
CA ASP A 84 9.98 13.57 -1.11
C ASP A 84 11.24 14.11 -0.42
N GLY A 85 11.38 13.89 0.89
CA GLY A 85 12.60 14.21 1.63
C GLY A 85 13.83 13.46 1.12
N LEU A 86 13.67 12.19 0.72
CA LEU A 86 14.74 11.41 0.08
C LEU A 86 15.03 11.91 -1.34
N ALA A 87 14.02 12.31 -2.11
CA ALA A 87 14.16 12.84 -3.46
C ALA A 87 14.94 14.16 -3.47
N ALA A 88 14.71 15.03 -2.48
CA ALA A 88 15.48 16.26 -2.30
C ALA A 88 16.97 16.01 -2.05
N LYS A 89 17.33 14.87 -1.43
CA LYS A 89 18.70 14.51 -1.05
C LYS A 89 19.45 13.69 -2.10
N HIS A 90 18.75 12.81 -2.83
CA HIS A 90 19.34 11.84 -3.77
C HIS A 90 19.02 12.13 -5.24
N GLY A 91 18.16 13.11 -5.52
CA GLY A 91 17.66 13.40 -6.85
C GLY A 91 16.38 12.62 -7.18
N LEU A 92 15.42 13.33 -7.78
CA LEU A 92 14.12 12.77 -8.16
C LEU A 92 14.20 11.50 -9.04
N PRO A 93 15.10 11.38 -10.03
CA PRO A 93 15.12 10.20 -10.91
C PRO A 93 15.44 8.90 -10.17
N VAL A 94 16.36 8.94 -9.20
CA VAL A 94 16.79 7.77 -8.43
C VAL A 94 15.65 7.29 -7.52
N VAL A 95 15.01 8.22 -6.83
CA VAL A 95 13.91 7.90 -5.92
C VAL A 95 12.69 7.40 -6.69
N MET A 96 12.37 8.01 -7.83
CA MET A 96 11.28 7.54 -8.69
C MET A 96 11.53 6.13 -9.22
N ALA A 97 12.75 5.81 -9.68
CA ALA A 97 13.08 4.48 -10.19
C ALA A 97 12.86 3.37 -9.14
N CYS A 98 13.16 3.65 -7.87
CA CYS A 98 13.00 2.69 -6.79
C CYS A 98 11.57 2.60 -6.24
N LEU A 99 10.85 3.73 -6.19
CA LEU A 99 9.56 3.80 -5.48
C LEU A 99 8.34 3.70 -6.39
N LEU A 100 8.49 3.88 -7.71
CA LEU A 100 7.37 3.85 -8.66
C LEU A 100 6.66 2.48 -8.67
N MET A 101 7.42 1.38 -8.67
CA MET A 101 6.83 0.04 -8.66
C MET A 101 6.11 -0.29 -7.34
N PRO A 102 6.71 -0.06 -6.15
CA PRO A 102 6.00 -0.20 -4.88
C PRO A 102 4.75 0.68 -4.77
N MET A 103 4.82 1.95 -5.17
CA MET A 103 3.66 2.86 -5.15
C MET A 103 2.54 2.41 -6.08
N ASN A 104 2.87 1.92 -7.28
CA ASN A 104 1.87 1.37 -8.19
C ASN A 104 1.19 0.14 -7.56
N THR A 105 1.99 -0.79 -7.04
CA THR A 105 1.44 -2.03 -6.43
C THR A 105 0.55 -1.73 -5.23
N MET A 106 0.92 -0.73 -4.44
CA MET A 106 0.15 -0.28 -3.28
C MET A 106 -1.18 0.38 -3.65
N THR A 107 -1.20 1.11 -4.76
CA THR A 107 -2.44 1.73 -5.23
C THR A 107 -3.34 0.71 -5.89
N THR A 108 -2.82 -0.32 -6.58
CA THR A 108 -3.64 -1.20 -7.43
C THR A 108 -3.99 -2.55 -6.82
N THR A 109 -3.11 -3.14 -6.01
CA THR A 109 -3.11 -4.60 -5.85
C THR A 109 -3.00 -5.08 -4.40
N SER A 110 -2.42 -4.29 -3.50
CA SER A 110 -2.08 -4.79 -2.15
C SER A 110 -2.30 -3.75 -1.05
N ASP A 111 -2.58 -4.26 0.15
CA ASP A 111 -2.76 -3.51 1.39
C ASP A 111 -1.48 -2.78 1.77
N PHE A 112 -1.62 -1.62 2.43
CA PHE A 112 -0.46 -0.82 2.83
C PHE A 112 0.58 -1.61 3.65
N PRO A 113 0.22 -2.33 4.72
CA PRO A 113 1.21 -3.05 5.52
C PRO A 113 1.86 -4.18 4.72
N GLY A 114 1.08 -4.85 3.86
CA GLY A 114 1.57 -5.86 2.94
C GLY A 114 2.63 -5.26 2.01
N THR A 115 2.34 -4.13 1.37
CA THR A 115 3.26 -3.50 0.42
C THR A 115 4.60 -3.07 1.03
N LEU A 116 4.60 -2.63 2.29
CA LEU A 116 5.81 -2.31 3.02
C LEU A 116 6.70 -3.54 3.20
N LEU A 117 6.11 -4.69 3.57
CA LEU A 117 6.83 -5.90 3.94
C LEU A 117 7.14 -6.81 2.74
N THR A 118 6.18 -7.04 1.85
CA THR A 118 6.26 -8.05 0.78
C THR A 118 6.67 -7.47 -0.57
N HIS A 119 6.24 -6.25 -0.89
CA HIS A 119 6.56 -5.58 -2.14
C HIS A 119 7.83 -4.71 -2.07
N GLY A 120 8.58 -4.80 -0.97
CA GLY A 120 9.88 -4.15 -0.82
C GLY A 120 9.81 -2.63 -0.71
N ALA A 121 8.63 -2.05 -0.44
CA ALA A 121 8.47 -0.59 -0.33
C ALA A 121 9.27 -0.02 0.85
N LEU A 122 9.40 -0.78 1.95
CA LEU A 122 10.23 -0.40 3.09
C LEU A 122 11.72 -0.65 2.81
N LEU A 123 12.06 -1.78 2.18
CA LEU A 123 13.43 -2.12 1.82
C LEU A 123 14.03 -1.08 0.85
N SER A 124 13.27 -0.67 -0.17
CA SER A 124 13.68 0.36 -1.12
C SER A 124 13.95 1.70 -0.43
N MET A 125 13.11 2.10 0.53
CA MET A 125 13.37 3.28 1.36
C MET A 125 14.65 3.16 2.18
N ILE A 126 14.89 2.02 2.83
CA ILE A 126 16.12 1.78 3.60
C ILE A 126 17.35 1.87 2.70
N ILE A 127 17.30 1.25 1.51
CA ILE A 127 18.40 1.28 0.55
C ILE A 127 18.70 2.73 0.12
N ILE A 128 17.68 3.53 -0.21
CA ILE A 128 17.88 4.94 -0.58
C ILE A 128 18.46 5.72 0.61
N PHE A 129 17.95 5.48 1.82
CA PHE A 129 18.38 6.16 3.02
C PHE A 129 19.87 5.92 3.35
N ILE A 130 20.34 4.67 3.21
CA ILE A 130 21.73 4.26 3.46
C ILE A 130 22.65 4.65 2.29
N SER A 131 22.12 4.66 1.06
CA SER A 131 22.88 5.02 -0.13
C SER A 131 23.56 6.37 0.03
N ARG A 132 24.73 6.56 -0.60
CA ARG A 132 25.38 7.87 -0.55
C ARG A 132 24.50 8.88 -1.24
N ALA A 133 24.20 9.96 -0.54
CA ALA A 133 23.56 11.12 -1.16
C ALA A 133 24.47 11.66 -2.24
N ASP A 134 23.98 11.63 -3.47
CA ASP A 134 24.71 12.20 -4.58
C ASP A 134 24.56 13.72 -4.47
N ARG A 135 25.52 14.37 -3.82
CA ARG A 135 25.56 15.84 -3.71
C ARG A 135 25.93 16.40 -5.08
N LYS A 136 25.03 16.54 -6.07
CA LYS A 136 25.19 17.56 -7.13
C LYS A 136 23.88 18.11 -7.69
N THR A 137 23.79 19.44 -7.50
CA THR A 137 23.06 20.52 -8.19
C THR A 137 21.73 20.22 -8.91
N PRO A 138 20.70 21.07 -8.68
CA PRO A 138 19.42 20.95 -9.37
C PRO A 138 19.57 20.81 -10.89
N PHE A 139 18.81 19.86 -11.46
CA PHE A 139 18.76 19.54 -12.88
C PHE A 139 18.60 20.77 -13.79
N TRP A 140 17.90 21.80 -13.32
CA TRP A 140 17.67 23.07 -14.04
C TRP A 140 18.94 23.90 -14.31
N ILE A 141 20.05 23.64 -13.61
CA ILE A 141 21.32 24.39 -13.80
C ILE A 141 22.14 23.80 -14.97
N SER A 142 21.91 22.55 -15.36
CA SER A 142 22.72 21.87 -16.39
C SER A 142 22.30 22.16 -17.83
N VAL A 143 21.15 22.82 -18.05
CA VAL A 143 20.64 23.14 -19.40
C VAL A 143 21.14 24.52 -19.89
N LYS A 144 21.98 25.20 -19.11
CA LYS A 144 22.56 26.51 -19.45
C LYS A 144 24.07 26.49 -19.76
N LYS A 145 24.61 25.39 -20.27
CA LYS A 145 25.98 25.37 -20.79
C LYS A 145 26.02 24.93 -22.24
#